data_AF-A0A0K8JE30-F1
#
_entry.id   AF-A0A0K8JE30-F1
#
_cell.length_a   1.000
_cell.length_b   1.000
_cell.length_c   1.000
_cell.angle_alpha   90.00
_cell.angle_beta   90.00
_cell.angle_gamma   90.00
#
_symmetry.space_group_name_H-M   'P 1'
#
loop_
_entity.id
_entity.type
_entity.pdbx_description
1 polymer ?
#
loop_
_entity_poly.entity_id
_entity_poly.type
_entity_poly.pdbx_seq_one_letter_code
_entity_poly.pdbx_strand_id
1 'polypeptide(L)'
;MMLKSKCWGIVCSIVVLLALYFPVSHSAAAESDLVNVKVHVVIDNPDYFWQYPFWGAKLDTVRLSGMGRSFTIPSQSSGEVFEFRVPQGYTLRLSLEFPGSRAGYGEISLTKRRVSEKDNLLTIHLQAPATQEVIVNSSDFDTKDVR
;
A
#
# COMPACT_ATOMS: atom_id res chain seq x y z
N MET A 1 -60.96 7.23 -16.00
CA MET A 1 -59.82 7.00 -15.09
C MET A 1 -59.68 5.49 -14.87
N MET A 2 -58.46 4.96 -14.71
CA MET A 2 -58.13 3.55 -14.41
C MET A 2 -57.94 2.60 -15.61
N LEU A 3 -56.78 2.72 -16.29
CA LEU A 3 -56.20 1.61 -17.07
C LEU A 3 -54.65 1.66 -17.00
N LYS A 4 -54.08 1.65 -15.79
CA LYS A 4 -52.62 1.68 -15.57
C LYS A 4 -52.20 0.92 -14.31
N SER A 5 -52.53 -0.37 -14.17
CA SER A 5 -51.90 -1.16 -13.09
C SER A 5 -51.55 -2.62 -13.40
N LYS A 6 -51.99 -3.19 -14.53
CA LYS A 6 -51.74 -4.61 -14.83
C LYS A 6 -50.47 -4.92 -15.65
N CYS A 7 -49.89 -3.95 -16.37
CA CYS A 7 -48.67 -4.19 -17.16
C CYS A 7 -47.38 -4.20 -16.32
N TRP A 8 -47.36 -3.59 -15.14
CA TRP A 8 -46.11 -3.43 -14.39
C TRP A 8 -45.66 -4.71 -13.67
N GLY A 9 -46.62 -5.52 -13.20
CA GLY A 9 -46.33 -6.79 -12.54
C GLY A 9 -45.69 -7.83 -13.46
N ILE A 10 -46.09 -7.86 -14.73
CA ILE A 10 -45.57 -8.83 -15.71
C ILE A 10 -44.13 -8.47 -16.11
N VAL A 11 -43.81 -7.18 -16.22
CA VAL A 11 -42.45 -6.71 -16.57
C VAL A 11 -41.46 -7.03 -15.44
N CYS A 12 -41.87 -6.90 -14.17
CA CYS A 12 -40.99 -7.21 -13.04
C CYS A 12 -40.66 -8.73 -12.96
N SER A 13 -41.65 -9.59 -13.22
CA SER A 13 -41.45 -11.04 -13.21
C SER A 13 -40.50 -11.52 -14.33
N ILE A 14 -40.50 -10.87 -15.50
CA ILE A 14 -39.60 -11.22 -16.61
C ILE A 14 -38.15 -10.81 -16.28
N VAL A 15 -37.94 -9.67 -15.62
CA VAL A 15 -36.59 -9.21 -15.22
C VAL A 15 -35.99 -10.12 -14.14
N VAL A 16 -36.80 -10.60 -13.19
CA VAL A 16 -36.35 -11.55 -12.16
C VAL A 16 -36.03 -12.93 -12.78
N LEU A 17 -36.82 -13.39 -13.76
CA LEU A 17 -36.55 -14.66 -14.44
C LEU A 17 -35.29 -14.60 -15.33
N LEU A 18 -35.03 -13.47 -16.00
CA LEU A 18 -33.77 -13.28 -16.74
C LEU A 18 -32.57 -13.27 -15.78
N ALA A 19 -32.67 -12.61 -14.62
CA ALA A 19 -31.58 -12.55 -13.65
C ALA A 19 -31.22 -13.91 -13.03
N LEU A 20 -32.15 -14.88 -13.02
CA LEU A 20 -31.92 -16.24 -12.53
C LEU A 20 -31.32 -17.18 -13.59
N TYR A 21 -31.43 -16.85 -14.87
CA TYR A 21 -30.95 -17.68 -15.98
C TYR A 21 -29.58 -17.28 -16.53
N PHE A 22 -29.10 -16.08 -16.24
CA PHE A 22 -27.74 -15.68 -16.57
C PHE A 22 -26.83 -15.97 -15.37
N PRO A 23 -25.99 -17.04 -15.42
CA PRO A 23 -24.93 -17.18 -14.44
C PRO A 23 -24.06 -15.93 -14.53
N VAL A 24 -23.95 -15.20 -13.41
CA VAL A 24 -22.97 -14.12 -13.27
C VAL A 24 -21.61 -14.80 -13.28
N SER A 25 -21.04 -15.00 -14.46
CA SER A 25 -19.70 -15.51 -14.64
C SER A 25 -18.72 -14.44 -14.15
N HIS A 26 -18.38 -14.49 -12.86
CA HIS A 26 -17.12 -13.92 -12.40
C HIS A 26 -16.03 -14.75 -13.08
N SER A 27 -15.46 -14.22 -14.17
CA SER A 27 -14.24 -14.77 -14.74
C SER A 27 -13.17 -14.69 -13.67
N ALA A 28 -12.90 -15.81 -13.00
CA ALA A 28 -11.66 -15.98 -12.27
C ALA A 28 -10.55 -15.93 -13.31
N ALA A 29 -9.61 -15.00 -13.16
CA ALA A 29 -8.48 -14.88 -14.07
C ALA A 29 -7.79 -16.25 -14.19
N ALA A 30 -7.59 -16.72 -15.42
CA ALA A 30 -6.86 -17.95 -15.68
C ALA A 30 -5.42 -17.80 -15.14
N GLU A 31 -4.86 -18.86 -14.57
CA GLU A 31 -3.51 -18.85 -13.99
C GLU A 31 -2.42 -18.46 -15.02
N SER A 32 -2.71 -18.63 -16.33
CA SER A 32 -1.86 -18.19 -17.44
C SER A 32 -1.69 -16.67 -17.54
N ASP A 33 -2.57 -15.90 -16.91
CA ASP A 33 -2.65 -14.43 -17.08
C ASP A 33 -2.08 -13.69 -15.86
N LEU A 34 -1.36 -14.40 -14.98
CA LEU A 34 -0.76 -13.84 -13.78
C LEU A 34 0.62 -13.24 -14.09
N VAL A 35 0.77 -11.96 -13.77
CA VAL A 35 2.04 -11.24 -13.85
C VAL A 35 2.70 -11.24 -12.47
N ASN A 36 3.99 -11.56 -12.41
CA ASN A 36 4.79 -11.42 -11.19
C ASN A 36 5.18 -9.94 -11.01
N VAL A 37 4.53 -9.26 -10.07
CA VAL A 37 4.86 -7.89 -9.69
C VAL A 37 5.91 -7.89 -8.59
N LYS A 38 7.05 -7.27 -8.87
CA LYS A 38 8.13 -7.04 -7.90
C LYS A 38 7.89 -5.72 -7.19
N VAL A 39 7.85 -5.77 -5.87
CA VAL A 39 7.76 -4.59 -4.99
C VAL A 39 9.09 -4.45 -4.28
N HIS A 40 9.89 -3.48 -4.70
CA HIS A 40 11.18 -3.17 -4.12
C HIS A 40 11.01 -2.09 -3.06
N VAL A 41 11.19 -2.44 -1.80
CA VAL A 41 11.23 -1.48 -0.70
C VAL A 41 12.68 -1.10 -0.45
N VAL A 42 12.99 0.18 -0.49
CA VAL A 42 14.32 0.74 -0.23
C VAL A 42 14.23 1.63 0.99
N ILE A 43 15.15 1.46 1.94
CA ILE A 43 15.22 2.28 3.15
C ILE A 43 16.46 3.16 3.05
N ASP A 44 16.24 4.47 2.94
CA ASP A 44 17.32 5.43 2.80
C ASP A 44 17.86 5.78 4.19
N ASN A 45 19.19 5.67 4.35
CA ASN A 45 19.89 5.79 5.63
C ASN A 45 19.28 4.89 6.73
N PRO A 46 19.33 3.55 6.59
CA PRO A 46 18.60 2.63 7.45
C PRO A 46 18.91 2.85 8.94
N ASP A 47 20.17 3.04 9.30
CA ASP A 47 20.57 3.30 10.70
C ASP A 47 19.83 4.49 11.30
N TYR A 48 19.64 5.55 10.52
CA TYR A 48 18.93 6.75 10.94
C TYR A 48 17.41 6.55 10.87
N PHE A 49 16.90 5.96 9.80
CA PHE A 49 15.47 5.72 9.60
C PHE A 49 14.86 4.96 10.79
N TRP A 50 15.50 3.87 11.22
CA TRP A 50 14.98 3.04 12.30
C TRP A 50 15.09 3.69 13.67
N GLN A 51 16.10 4.52 13.89
CA GLN A 51 16.36 5.22 15.15
C GLN A 51 15.61 6.53 15.29
N TYR A 52 15.18 7.13 14.17
CA TYR A 52 14.51 8.41 14.17
C TYR A 52 13.24 8.30 15.03
N PRO A 53 13.04 9.21 16.01
CA PRO A 53 11.91 9.13 16.90
C PRO A 53 10.65 9.48 16.10
N PHE A 54 9.90 8.46 15.69
CA PHE A 54 8.53 8.61 15.19
C PHE A 54 7.65 9.00 16.38
N TRP A 55 7.74 10.28 16.77
CA TRP A 55 7.10 10.85 17.96
C TRP A 55 7.52 10.15 19.27
N GLY A 56 8.82 9.91 19.40
CA GLY A 56 9.43 9.31 20.59
C GLY A 56 9.40 7.78 20.62
N ALA A 57 8.95 7.13 19.54
CA ALA A 57 9.04 5.69 19.36
C ALA A 57 10.09 5.34 18.30
N LYS A 58 10.95 4.37 18.63
CA LYS A 58 11.82 3.70 17.66
C LYS A 58 10.98 2.68 16.89
N LEU A 59 11.23 2.51 15.59
CA LEU A 59 10.59 1.45 14.82
C LEU A 59 11.47 0.20 14.83
N ASP A 60 10.86 -0.93 15.18
CA ASP A 60 11.51 -2.23 15.12
C ASP A 60 11.16 -3.01 13.86
N THR A 61 10.02 -2.68 13.23
CA THR A 61 9.54 -3.34 12.02
C THR A 61 8.66 -2.42 11.18
N VAL A 62 8.52 -2.76 9.90
CA VAL A 62 7.50 -2.24 8.98
C VAL A 62 6.74 -3.42 8.40
N ARG A 63 5.41 -3.31 8.29
CA ARG A 63 4.56 -4.35 7.70
C ARG A 63 4.10 -3.93 6.31
N LEU A 64 4.38 -4.74 5.30
CA LEU A 64 3.86 -4.59 3.94
C LEU A 64 2.82 -5.68 3.69
N SER A 65 1.61 -5.31 3.33
CA SER A 65 0.52 -6.24 3.03
C SER A 65 -0.15 -5.96 1.70
N GLY A 66 -0.74 -6.98 1.09
CA GLY A 66 -1.45 -6.90 -0.18
C GLY A 66 -1.82 -8.28 -0.72
N MET A 67 -2.90 -8.37 -1.50
CA MET A 67 -3.36 -9.63 -2.11
C MET A 67 -3.50 -10.80 -1.11
N GLY A 68 -3.91 -10.51 0.13
CA GLY A 68 -4.04 -11.53 1.20
C GLY A 68 -2.70 -12.02 1.78
N ARG A 69 -1.57 -11.42 1.40
CA ARG A 69 -0.24 -11.71 1.94
C ARG A 69 0.25 -10.54 2.80
N SER A 70 1.09 -10.85 3.77
CA SER A 70 1.75 -9.86 4.62
C SER A 70 3.22 -10.24 4.81
N PHE A 71 4.08 -9.24 4.80
CA PHE A 71 5.52 -9.35 4.98
C PHE A 71 5.96 -8.37 6.07
N THR A 72 7.00 -8.75 6.81
CA THR A 72 7.57 -7.93 7.88
C THR A 72 9.00 -7.61 7.51
N ILE A 73 9.33 -6.32 7.46
CA ILE A 73 10.67 -5.81 7.22
C ILE A 73 11.26 -5.46 8.59
N PRO A 74 12.33 -6.13 9.06
CA PRO A 74 12.92 -5.87 10.37
C PRO A 74 13.82 -4.63 10.35
N SER A 75 14.06 -4.02 11.52
CA SER A 75 14.91 -2.83 11.70
C SER A 75 16.40 -3.00 11.37
N GLN A 76 16.81 -4.20 10.99
CA GLN A 76 18.16 -4.52 10.51
C GLN A 76 18.25 -4.50 8.97
N SER A 77 17.11 -4.33 8.29
CA SER A 77 17.02 -4.33 6.84
C SER A 77 17.31 -2.94 6.27
N SER A 78 17.98 -2.92 5.11
CA SER A 78 18.11 -1.74 4.24
C SER A 78 17.03 -1.69 3.15
N GLY A 79 16.09 -2.62 3.17
CA GLY A 79 15.12 -2.84 2.10
C GLY A 79 15.06 -4.29 1.64
N GLU A 80 13.94 -4.65 1.02
CA GLU A 80 13.65 -6.01 0.54
C GLU A 80 12.81 -5.99 -0.74
N VAL A 81 12.86 -7.10 -1.50
CA VAL A 81 12.02 -7.29 -2.69
C VAL A 81 10.96 -8.35 -2.40
N PHE A 82 9.70 -7.98 -2.62
CA PHE A 82 8.55 -8.86 -2.44
C PHE A 82 7.87 -9.13 -3.77
N GLU A 83 7.37 -10.35 -3.96
CA GLU A 83 6.69 -10.75 -5.18
C GLU A 83 5.20 -11.03 -4.96
N PHE A 84 4.37 -10.41 -5.79
CA PHE A 84 2.92 -10.59 -5.81
C PHE A 84 2.48 -11.08 -7.19
N ARG A 85 1.66 -12.14 -7.22
CA ARG A 85 1.01 -12.60 -8.46
C ARG A 85 -0.28 -11.83 -8.65
N VAL A 86 -0.36 -11.08 -9.72
CA VAL A 86 -1.51 -10.20 -10.00
C VAL A 86 -1.95 -10.41 -11.45
N PRO A 87 -3.26 -10.59 -11.73
CA PRO A 87 -3.72 -10.74 -13.09
C PRO A 87 -3.36 -9.54 -13.98
N GLN A 88 -3.08 -9.80 -15.25
CA GLN A 88 -2.77 -8.77 -16.23
C GLN A 88 -3.92 -7.77 -16.38
N GLY A 89 -3.59 -6.47 -16.37
CA GLY A 89 -4.54 -5.36 -16.45
C GLY A 89 -5.19 -4.98 -15.12
N TYR A 90 -5.03 -5.79 -14.05
CA TYR A 90 -5.61 -5.52 -12.75
C TYR A 90 -4.79 -4.51 -11.94
N THR A 91 -5.28 -4.18 -10.75
CA THR A 91 -4.66 -3.24 -9.82
C THR A 91 -4.13 -3.98 -8.60
N LEU A 92 -2.85 -3.81 -8.31
CA LEU A 92 -2.25 -4.22 -7.05
C LEU A 92 -2.47 -3.12 -6.00
N ARG A 93 -3.14 -3.46 -4.90
CA ARG A 93 -3.26 -2.59 -3.72
C ARG A 93 -2.37 -3.14 -2.62
N LEU A 94 -1.57 -2.25 -2.05
CA LEU A 94 -0.66 -2.53 -0.95
C LEU A 94 -1.01 -1.62 0.22
N SER A 95 -0.67 -2.08 1.41
CA SER A 95 -0.77 -1.35 2.65
C SER A 95 0.55 -1.46 3.38
N LEU A 96 1.08 -0.32 3.82
CA LEU A 96 2.32 -0.21 4.56
C LEU A 96 2.01 0.34 5.94
N GLU A 97 2.35 -0.41 6.97
CA GLU A 97 2.05 -0.09 8.36
C GLU A 97 3.34 -0.01 9.17
N PHE A 98 3.32 0.87 10.17
CA PHE A 98 4.42 1.13 11.08
C PHE A 98 4.00 0.75 12.51
N PRO A 99 4.11 -0.54 12.90
CA PRO A 99 3.69 -1.00 14.22
C PRO A 99 4.41 -0.24 15.33
N GLY A 100 3.67 0.19 16.35
CA GLY A 100 4.22 0.92 17.50
C GLY A 100 4.52 2.40 17.24
N SER A 101 4.33 2.90 16.01
CA SER A 101 4.34 4.33 15.75
C SER A 101 3.21 5.02 16.52
N ARG A 102 3.56 6.00 17.36
CA ARG A 102 2.60 6.89 18.03
C ARG A 102 2.16 8.05 17.15
N ALA A 103 2.89 8.28 16.06
CA ALA A 103 2.50 9.19 15.01
C ALA A 103 1.38 8.54 14.21
N GLY A 104 0.27 9.24 13.97
CA GLY A 104 -0.95 8.75 13.29
C GLY A 104 -0.79 8.23 11.84
N TYR A 105 0.41 7.84 11.42
CA TYR A 105 0.74 7.06 10.23
C TYR A 105 0.41 5.58 10.42
N GLY A 106 -0.79 5.26 10.91
CA GLY A 106 -1.17 3.87 11.19
C GLY A 106 -1.08 2.98 9.96
N GLU A 107 -1.38 3.51 8.78
CA GLU A 107 -1.38 2.76 7.53
C GLU A 107 -1.25 3.70 6.31
N ILE A 108 -0.38 3.35 5.37
CA ILE A 108 -0.24 4.02 4.07
C ILE A 108 -0.72 3.07 2.97
N SER A 109 -1.77 3.45 2.23
CA SER A 109 -2.24 2.67 1.09
C SER A 109 -1.53 3.08 -0.20
N LEU A 110 -0.99 2.10 -0.92
CA LEU A 110 -0.28 2.26 -2.18
C LEU A 110 -1.00 1.46 -3.26
N THR A 111 -1.01 1.96 -4.50
CA THR A 111 -1.76 1.33 -5.59
C THR A 111 -0.97 1.36 -6.89
N LYS A 112 -0.67 0.19 -7.46
CA LYS A 112 -0.16 0.04 -8.83
C LYS A 112 -1.29 -0.40 -9.74
N ARG A 113 -1.69 0.47 -10.67
CA ARG A 113 -2.77 0.22 -11.64
C ARG A 113 -2.21 -0.40 -12.91
N ARG A 114 -3.06 -1.14 -13.64
CA ARG A 114 -2.77 -1.69 -14.97
C ARG A 114 -1.47 -2.51 -15.02
N VAL A 115 -1.38 -3.51 -14.13
CA VAL A 115 -0.24 -4.43 -14.10
C VAL A 115 -0.02 -5.09 -15.47
N SER A 116 1.23 -5.12 -15.94
CA SER A 116 1.61 -5.80 -17.18
C SER A 116 3.04 -6.33 -17.10
N GLU A 117 3.39 -7.30 -17.93
CA GLU A 117 4.77 -7.84 -18.00
C GLU A 117 5.85 -6.77 -18.26
N LYS A 118 5.49 -5.68 -18.97
CA LYS A 118 6.39 -4.57 -19.25
C LYS A 118 6.47 -3.55 -18.11
N ASP A 119 5.50 -3.58 -17.19
CA ASP A 119 5.37 -2.66 -16.08
C ASP A 119 4.94 -3.42 -14.82
N ASN A 120 5.84 -4.26 -14.33
CA ASN A 120 5.64 -5.14 -13.18
C ASN A 120 6.54 -4.79 -11.98
N LEU A 121 7.19 -3.62 -11.99
CA LEU A 121 7.98 -3.13 -10.86
C LEU A 121 7.26 -1.99 -10.14
N LEU A 122 7.31 -2.02 -8.81
CA LEU A 122 6.98 -0.90 -7.94
C LEU A 122 8.15 -0.70 -6.99
N THR A 123 8.67 0.52 -6.89
CA THR A 123 9.70 0.86 -5.89
C THR A 123 9.10 1.80 -4.85
N ILE A 124 9.31 1.48 -3.57
CA ILE A 124 8.84 2.24 -2.41
C ILE A 124 10.07 2.72 -1.65
N HIS A 125 10.29 4.03 -1.60
CA HIS A 125 11.36 4.63 -0.82
C HIS A 125 10.84 5.03 0.56
N LEU A 126 11.47 4.52 1.60
CA LEU A 126 11.22 4.88 2.99
C LEU A 126 12.36 5.78 3.46
N GLN A 127 12.03 7.03 3.74
CA GLN A 127 13.00 8.06 4.10
C GLN A 127 12.62 8.71 5.42
N ALA A 128 13.60 8.90 6.31
CA ALA A 128 13.43 9.78 7.44
C ALA A 128 13.62 11.25 7.00
N PRO A 129 13.00 12.22 7.72
CA PRO A 129 13.27 13.64 7.49
C PRO A 129 14.76 13.96 7.62
N ALA A 130 15.26 14.97 6.92
CA ALA A 130 16.65 15.40 7.08
C ALA A 130 16.95 15.84 8.53
N THR A 131 18.18 15.58 8.99
CA THR A 131 18.69 16.09 10.27
C THR A 131 18.59 17.61 10.31
N GLN A 132 17.97 18.16 11.36
CA GLN A 132 17.99 19.60 11.59
C GLN A 132 19.34 20.02 12.16
N GLU A 133 19.93 21.08 11.61
CA GLU A 133 21.14 21.67 12.18
C GLU A 133 20.84 22.30 13.55
N VAL A 134 21.68 22.01 14.54
CA VAL A 134 21.58 22.63 15.85
C VAL A 134 22.23 24.00 15.76
N ILE A 135 21.42 25.05 15.73
CA ILE A 135 21.89 26.43 15.78
C ILE A 135 22.06 26.83 17.25
N VAL A 136 23.32 26.93 17.71
CA VAL A 136 23.65 27.44 19.04
C VAL A 136 23.99 28.92 18.93
N ASN A 137 23.04 29.79 19.28
CA ASN A 137 23.27 31.22 19.41
C ASN A 137 23.36 31.56 20.90
N SER A 138 24.56 31.90 21.38
CA SER A 138 24.74 32.43 22.71
C SER A 138 25.60 33.69 22.66
N SER A 139 25.09 34.78 23.22
CA SER A 139 25.84 36.04 23.34
C SER A 139 26.97 35.95 24.37
N ASP A 140 26.89 34.97 25.27
CA ASP A 140 27.69 34.94 26.51
C ASP A 140 28.69 33.78 26.54
N PHE A 141 28.75 32.96 25.49
CA PHE A 141 29.65 31.81 25.40
C PHE A 141 30.40 31.80 24.06
N ASP A 142 31.74 31.77 24.13
CA ASP A 142 32.60 31.49 22.98
C ASP A 142 32.47 30.01 22.57
N THR A 143 31.84 29.73 21.43
CA THR A 143 31.82 28.39 20.83
C THR A 143 33.19 28.08 20.25
N LYS A 144 33.94 27.16 20.88
CA LYS A 144 35.10 26.53 20.23
C LYS A 144 34.61 25.38 19.36
N ASP A 145 34.73 25.53 18.05
CA ASP A 145 34.56 24.42 17.11
C ASP A 145 35.57 23.31 17.45
N VAL A 146 35.07 22.20 17.97
CA VAL A 146 35.85 20.96 18.09
C VAL A 146 35.63 20.20 16.78
N ARG A 147 36.60 20.33 15.86
CA ARG A 147 36.72 19.51 14.65
C ARG A 147 37.16 18.10 14.98
#